data_AF-A0A7X5D135-F1
#
_entry.id   AF-A0A7X5D135-F1
#
_cell.length_a   1.000
_cell.length_b   1.000
_cell.length_c   1.000
_cell.angle_alpha   90.00
_cell.angle_beta   90.00
_cell.angle_gamma   90.00
#
_symmetry.space_group_name_H-M   'P 1'
#
loop_
_entity.id
_entity.type
_entity.pdbx_description
1 polymer ?
#
loop_
_entity_poly.entity_id
_entity_poly.type
_entity_poly.pdbx_seq_one_letter_code
_entity_poly.pdbx_strand_id
1 'polypeptide(L)'
;MAKENEKARKYAGQLISIKRKTTVLSVDDRLSHVDESAEATYLELLHPAAVYRMSVLGDIQKGLSVVANIRPEDLRLLWMRLKFAEKQLFDREAFRKNSTGADDSAASGSDAFAVTFTMGRLKGKSPGAFLQEAADKEAAVKELQAQYDFLSKNAAKYSGNQRVMGAIRNAIENYELGVLDGNAPGGSSSGENNACEVLLYDPPEKTFRKDTKTLTDGRTLTKCYKIQIAFIPSNTYPYQVDIRNRYGLIDKDPGSGLEKIRSVEKEVSDSREYKMSLTSNEMVSVISAMEENLHYYKSCVYSSMRAFDHKLRESNRKAWKPGVKDKNT
;
A
#
# COMPACT_ATOMS: atom_id res chain seq x y z
N MET A 1 -19.91 1.65 -42.64
CA MET A 1 -19.94 2.15 -41.25
C MET A 1 -19.14 1.18 -40.40
N ALA A 2 -18.06 1.63 -39.74
CA ALA A 2 -17.30 0.76 -38.84
C ALA A 2 -18.19 0.39 -37.64
N LYS A 3 -18.22 -0.90 -37.25
CA LYS A 3 -18.88 -1.32 -36.00
C LYS A 3 -18.29 -0.50 -34.85
N GLU A 4 -19.14 0.26 -34.20
CA GLU A 4 -18.79 1.09 -33.05
C GLU A 4 -18.16 0.19 -31.96
N ASN A 5 -17.04 0.61 -31.37
CA ASN A 5 -16.33 -0.18 -30.37
C ASN A 5 -17.13 -0.20 -29.05
N GLU A 6 -17.99 -1.21 -28.90
CA GLU A 6 -18.92 -1.36 -27.76
C GLU A 6 -18.21 -1.35 -26.40
N LYS A 7 -17.00 -1.91 -26.32
CA LYS A 7 -16.20 -1.88 -25.09
C LYS A 7 -15.75 -0.46 -24.74
N ALA A 8 -15.28 0.29 -25.73
CA ALA A 8 -14.88 1.69 -25.54
C ALA A 8 -16.08 2.55 -25.11
N ARG A 9 -17.27 2.27 -25.64
CA ARG A 9 -18.51 2.96 -25.23
C ARG A 9 -18.93 2.62 -23.80
N LYS A 10 -18.83 1.34 -23.41
CA LYS A 10 -19.27 0.86 -22.09
C LYS A 10 -18.33 1.27 -20.95
N TYR A 11 -17.04 1.39 -21.23
CA TYR A 11 -16.00 1.68 -20.24
C TYR A 11 -15.20 2.93 -20.64
N ALA A 12 -15.90 3.98 -21.08
CA ALA A 12 -15.28 5.26 -21.41
C ALA A 12 -14.54 5.83 -20.18
N GLY A 13 -13.31 6.29 -20.38
CA GLY A 13 -12.42 6.76 -19.29
C GLY A 13 -11.73 5.65 -18.50
N GLN A 14 -12.03 4.36 -18.76
CA GLN A 14 -11.29 3.28 -18.11
C GLN A 14 -9.87 3.22 -18.65
N LEU A 15 -8.91 3.43 -17.75
CA LEU A 15 -7.49 3.41 -18.05
C LEU A 15 -6.93 1.98 -18.02
N ILE A 16 -7.25 1.24 -16.96
CA ILE A 16 -6.78 -0.14 -16.78
C ILE A 16 -7.80 -0.95 -15.98
N SER A 17 -7.87 -2.25 -16.26
CA SER A 17 -8.69 -3.20 -15.49
C SER A 17 -7.96 -4.52 -15.32
N ILE A 18 -7.90 -5.00 -14.09
CA ILE A 18 -7.35 -6.30 -13.71
C ILE A 18 -8.49 -7.17 -13.22
N LYS A 19 -8.67 -8.33 -13.86
CA LYS A 19 -9.78 -9.24 -13.58
C LYS A 19 -9.27 -10.50 -12.89
N ARG A 20 -10.01 -10.93 -11.88
CA ARG A 20 -9.95 -12.26 -11.25
C ARG A 20 -11.28 -12.96 -11.46
N LYS A 21 -11.38 -14.19 -10.95
CA LYS A 21 -12.62 -14.99 -11.03
C LYS A 21 -13.81 -14.28 -10.36
N THR A 22 -13.58 -13.67 -9.20
CA THR A 22 -14.64 -13.06 -8.38
C THR A 22 -14.50 -11.56 -8.24
N THR A 23 -13.29 -11.03 -8.39
CA THR A 23 -12.99 -9.60 -8.18
C THR A 23 -12.47 -8.92 -9.43
N VAL A 24 -12.73 -7.62 -9.55
CA VAL A 24 -12.15 -6.77 -10.61
C VAL A 24 -11.64 -5.48 -9.98
N LEU A 25 -10.38 -5.16 -10.23
CA LEU A 25 -9.83 -3.83 -10.00
C LEU A 25 -9.95 -3.03 -11.30
N SER A 26 -10.43 -1.80 -11.22
CA SER A 26 -10.38 -0.86 -12.34
C SER A 26 -9.90 0.50 -11.89
N VAL A 27 -9.27 1.23 -12.80
CA VAL A 27 -8.94 2.65 -12.63
C VAL A 27 -9.55 3.41 -13.80
N ASP A 28 -10.36 4.41 -13.47
CA ASP A 28 -10.91 5.34 -14.45
C ASP A 28 -10.20 6.69 -14.32
N ASP A 29 -9.86 7.32 -15.44
CA ASP A 29 -9.41 8.70 -15.45
C ASP A 29 -10.59 9.65 -15.24
N ARG A 30 -10.45 10.55 -14.28
CA ARG A 30 -11.35 11.70 -14.09
C ARG A 30 -10.51 12.96 -14.04
N LEU A 31 -9.59 13.05 -14.99
CA LEU A 31 -8.77 14.23 -15.18
C LEU A 31 -9.60 15.31 -15.87
N SER A 32 -9.49 16.52 -15.35
CA SER A 32 -10.01 17.72 -15.96
C SER A 32 -8.94 18.81 -15.85
N HIS A 33 -8.93 19.74 -16.79
CA HIS A 33 -8.04 20.90 -16.75
C HIS A 33 -8.71 22.07 -16.03
N VAL A 34 -7.91 23.03 -15.61
CA VAL A 34 -8.39 24.26 -14.95
C VAL A 34 -9.36 24.98 -15.87
N ASP A 35 -10.50 25.36 -15.31
CA ASP A 35 -11.50 26.23 -15.92
C ASP A 35 -11.81 27.41 -15.00
N GLU A 36 -12.75 28.26 -15.38
CA GLU A 36 -13.14 29.46 -14.61
C GLU A 36 -13.76 29.13 -13.24
N SER A 37 -14.17 27.89 -12.99
CA SER A 37 -14.76 27.47 -11.71
C SER A 37 -13.71 27.07 -10.68
N ALA A 38 -12.46 26.89 -11.10
CA ALA A 38 -11.37 26.50 -10.24
C ALA A 38 -10.68 27.71 -9.60
N GLU A 39 -10.43 27.64 -8.30
CA GLU A 39 -9.51 28.53 -7.59
C GLU A 39 -8.05 28.10 -7.87
N ALA A 40 -7.65 28.14 -9.13
CA ALA A 40 -6.34 27.68 -9.60
C ALA A 40 -5.87 28.51 -10.81
N THR A 41 -4.56 28.61 -11.00
CA THR A 41 -4.01 29.26 -12.19
C THR A 41 -4.05 28.34 -13.41
N TYR A 42 -4.19 28.89 -14.62
CA TYR A 42 -4.16 28.07 -15.85
C TYR A 42 -2.86 27.26 -15.99
N LEU A 43 -1.76 27.71 -15.38
CA LEU A 43 -0.47 27.00 -15.42
C LEU A 43 -0.36 25.83 -14.43
N GLU A 44 -1.30 25.67 -13.49
CA GLU A 44 -1.43 24.45 -12.68
C GLU A 44 -1.99 23.27 -13.50
N LEU A 45 -2.55 23.56 -14.68
CA LEU A 45 -3.07 22.66 -15.72
C LEU A 45 -4.24 21.77 -15.32
N LEU A 46 -4.27 21.24 -14.10
CA LEU A 46 -5.30 20.31 -13.63
C LEU A 46 -6.30 21.01 -12.71
N HIS A 47 -7.57 20.70 -12.89
CA HIS A 47 -8.61 21.12 -11.97
C HIS A 47 -8.35 20.51 -10.57
N PRO A 48 -8.62 21.21 -9.46
CA PRO A 48 -8.50 20.65 -8.09
C PRO A 48 -9.35 19.40 -7.80
N ALA A 49 -10.29 19.09 -8.69
CA ALA A 49 -11.18 17.93 -8.61
C ALA A 49 -10.71 16.76 -9.49
N ALA A 50 -9.60 16.94 -10.23
CA ALA A 50 -9.01 15.90 -11.07
C ALA A 50 -8.52 14.74 -10.20
N VAL A 51 -8.95 13.53 -10.52
CA VAL A 51 -8.61 12.33 -9.75
C VAL A 51 -8.52 11.11 -10.66
N TYR A 52 -7.79 10.10 -10.20
CA TYR A 52 -7.95 8.73 -10.70
C TYR A 52 -8.91 8.00 -9.77
N ARG A 53 -10.00 7.48 -10.33
CA ARG A 53 -10.99 6.71 -9.55
C ARG A 53 -10.64 5.25 -9.62
N MET A 54 -10.13 4.71 -8.53
CA MET A 54 -9.87 3.28 -8.37
C MET A 54 -11.11 2.60 -7.79
N SER A 55 -11.49 1.45 -8.34
CA SER A 55 -12.62 0.66 -7.87
C SER A 55 -12.25 -0.82 -7.72
N VAL A 56 -12.74 -1.44 -6.65
CA VAL A 56 -12.72 -2.90 -6.50
C VAL A 56 -14.15 -3.39 -6.53
N LEU A 57 -14.48 -4.19 -7.54
CA LEU A 57 -15.70 -4.98 -7.59
C LEU A 57 -15.44 -6.28 -6.85
N GLY A 58 -16.10 -6.48 -5.72
CA GLY A 58 -15.88 -7.67 -4.88
C GLY A 58 -16.70 -8.88 -5.29
N ASP A 59 -17.98 -8.66 -5.59
CA ASP A 59 -18.91 -9.69 -6.06
C ASP A 59 -19.55 -9.21 -7.37
N ILE A 60 -19.01 -9.72 -8.49
CA ILE A 60 -19.46 -9.40 -9.84
C ILE A 60 -20.96 -9.69 -10.00
N GLN A 61 -21.50 -10.72 -9.33
CA GLN A 61 -22.90 -11.11 -9.45
C GLN A 61 -23.83 -10.13 -8.74
N LYS A 62 -23.40 -9.58 -7.60
CA LYS A 62 -24.17 -8.57 -6.86
C LYS A 62 -23.97 -7.14 -7.37
N GLY A 63 -23.00 -6.92 -8.27
CA GLY A 63 -22.68 -5.59 -8.80
C GLY A 63 -22.15 -4.62 -7.74
N LEU A 64 -21.70 -5.12 -6.59
CA LEU A 64 -21.23 -4.31 -5.49
C LEU A 64 -19.77 -3.92 -5.71
N SER A 65 -19.50 -2.63 -5.58
CA SER A 65 -18.17 -2.06 -5.71
C SER A 65 -17.85 -1.10 -4.57
N VAL A 66 -16.58 -1.00 -4.28
CA VAL A 66 -16.00 0.08 -3.46
C VAL A 66 -15.14 0.95 -4.35
N VAL A 67 -15.12 2.25 -4.07
CA VAL A 67 -14.43 3.25 -4.89
C VAL A 67 -13.58 4.18 -4.03
N ALA A 68 -12.42 4.57 -4.53
CA ALA A 68 -11.56 5.57 -3.91
C ALA A 68 -10.96 6.48 -4.99
N ASN A 69 -10.72 7.74 -4.64
CA ASN A 69 -10.02 8.66 -5.51
C ASN A 69 -8.55 8.77 -5.07
N ILE A 70 -7.64 8.59 -6.02
CA ILE A 70 -6.21 8.90 -5.88
C ILE A 70 -5.97 10.23 -6.60
N ARG A 71 -5.35 11.19 -5.91
CA ARG A 71 -5.06 12.49 -6.51
C ARG A 71 -3.82 12.42 -7.39
N PRO A 72 -3.76 13.17 -8.51
CA PRO A 72 -2.59 13.22 -9.38
C PRO A 72 -1.30 13.61 -8.63
N GLU A 73 -1.37 14.49 -7.63
CA GLU A 73 -0.21 14.84 -6.81
C GLU A 73 0.36 13.67 -6.00
N ASP A 74 -0.46 12.69 -5.64
CA ASP A 74 -0.06 11.55 -4.81
C ASP A 74 0.71 10.50 -5.63
N LEU A 75 0.55 10.49 -6.97
CA LEU A 75 1.12 9.46 -7.85
C LEU A 75 2.64 9.41 -7.79
N ARG A 76 3.30 10.57 -7.72
CA ARG A 76 4.76 10.66 -7.74
C ARG A 76 5.37 9.91 -6.55
N LEU A 77 4.83 10.13 -5.36
CA LEU A 77 5.29 9.46 -4.14
C LEU A 77 4.96 7.97 -4.18
N LEU A 78 3.77 7.62 -4.65
CA LEU A 78 3.35 6.23 -4.81
C LEU A 78 4.28 5.47 -5.75
N TRP A 79 4.66 6.05 -6.88
CA TRP A 79 5.60 5.48 -7.82
C TRP A 79 7.00 5.30 -7.24
N MET A 80 7.51 6.29 -6.50
CA MET A 80 8.80 6.17 -5.82
C MET A 80 8.81 5.02 -4.80
N ARG A 81 7.74 4.88 -4.03
CA ARG A 81 7.58 3.77 -3.07
C ARG A 81 7.46 2.43 -3.77
N LEU A 82 6.73 2.37 -4.88
CA LEU A 82 6.63 1.16 -5.70
C LEU A 82 7.98 0.74 -6.27
N LYS A 83 8.77 1.68 -6.82
CA LYS A 83 10.15 1.39 -7.29
C LYS A 83 11.03 0.79 -6.20
N PHE A 84 10.91 1.30 -4.97
CA PHE A 84 11.62 0.75 -3.83
C PHE A 84 11.15 -0.67 -3.47
N ALA A 85 9.84 -0.92 -3.49
CA ALA A 85 9.27 -2.26 -3.27
C ALA A 85 9.70 -3.27 -4.35
N GLU A 86 9.69 -2.87 -5.63
CA GLU A 86 10.16 -3.69 -6.74
C GLU A 86 11.65 -4.02 -6.63
N LYS A 87 12.47 -3.05 -6.20
CA LYS A 87 13.88 -3.32 -5.91
C LYS A 87 14.04 -4.39 -4.83
N GLN A 88 13.27 -4.32 -3.74
CA GLN A 88 13.31 -5.33 -2.69
C GLN A 88 12.90 -6.72 -3.18
N LEU A 89 11.88 -6.82 -4.05
CA LEU A 89 11.51 -8.09 -4.67
C LEU A 89 12.65 -8.64 -5.52
N PHE A 90 13.24 -7.80 -6.37
CA PHE A 90 14.35 -8.18 -7.23
C PHE A 90 15.56 -8.66 -6.42
N ASP A 91 15.97 -7.90 -5.40
CA ASP A 91 17.10 -8.25 -4.54
C ASP A 91 16.84 -9.61 -3.86
N ARG A 92 15.63 -9.84 -3.34
CA ARG A 92 15.24 -11.12 -2.74
C ARG A 92 15.28 -12.28 -3.73
N GLU A 93 14.82 -12.08 -4.96
CA GLU A 93 14.89 -13.10 -6.02
C GLU A 93 16.34 -13.39 -6.42
N ALA A 94 17.19 -12.37 -6.50
CA ALA A 94 18.61 -12.50 -6.79
C ALA A 94 19.32 -13.30 -5.67
N PHE A 95 19.04 -12.99 -4.40
CA PHE A 95 19.57 -13.77 -3.27
C PHE A 95 19.13 -15.23 -3.32
N ARG A 96 17.86 -15.52 -3.64
CA ARG A 96 17.35 -16.90 -3.79
C ARG A 96 18.04 -17.67 -4.92
N LYS A 97 18.38 -17.01 -6.03
CA LYS A 97 19.08 -17.65 -7.15
C LYS A 97 20.56 -17.89 -6.85
N ASN A 98 21.19 -16.99 -6.11
CA ASN A 98 22.60 -17.15 -5.70
C ASN A 98 22.79 -18.25 -4.64
N SER A 99 21.75 -18.57 -3.86
CA SER A 99 21.75 -19.73 -2.96
C SER A 99 21.35 -21.05 -3.63
N THR A 100 20.94 -21.06 -4.91
CA THR A 100 20.70 -22.30 -5.68
C THR A 100 21.93 -22.81 -6.46
N GLY A 101 23.11 -22.20 -6.26
CA GLY A 101 24.38 -22.61 -6.89
C GLY A 101 25.40 -23.27 -5.94
N ALA A 102 25.10 -23.40 -4.66
CA ALA A 102 25.92 -24.11 -3.69
C ALA A 102 25.01 -24.66 -2.59
N ASP A 103 24.91 -25.99 -2.53
CA ASP A 103 24.28 -26.82 -1.49
C ASP A 103 22.97 -26.34 -0.85
N ASP A 104 21.90 -27.12 -1.07
CA ASP A 104 20.57 -27.09 -0.42
C ASP A 104 20.63 -27.06 1.13
N SER A 105 21.05 -25.94 1.73
CA SER A 105 21.19 -25.82 3.18
C SER A 105 21.15 -24.38 3.71
N ALA A 106 20.39 -23.48 3.07
CA ALA A 106 20.10 -22.15 3.62
C ALA A 106 18.64 -22.05 4.08
N ALA A 107 18.44 -22.50 5.32
CA ALA A 107 17.21 -22.44 6.08
C ALA A 107 16.66 -21.00 6.22
N SER A 108 15.41 -20.82 5.79
CA SER A 108 14.60 -19.66 6.15
C SER A 108 14.45 -19.56 7.68
N GLY A 109 14.21 -18.35 8.21
CA GLY A 109 14.12 -18.04 9.64
C GLY A 109 13.13 -18.87 10.49
N SER A 110 12.37 -19.81 9.89
CA SER A 110 11.55 -20.79 10.62
C SER A 110 12.37 -21.89 11.31
N ASP A 111 13.60 -22.16 10.88
CA ASP A 111 14.36 -23.31 11.41
C ASP A 111 14.89 -23.10 12.83
N ALA A 112 15.05 -21.84 13.28
CA ALA A 112 15.51 -21.52 14.64
C ALA A 112 14.58 -22.07 15.73
N PHE A 113 13.28 -22.18 15.44
CA PHE A 113 12.27 -22.73 16.36
C PHE A 113 11.74 -24.10 15.95
N ALA A 114 11.86 -24.49 14.67
CA ALA A 114 11.37 -25.76 14.16
C ALA A 114 12.36 -26.93 14.30
N VAL A 115 13.67 -26.66 14.34
CA VAL A 115 14.70 -27.70 14.43
C VAL A 115 15.05 -27.92 15.89
N THR A 116 14.82 -29.14 16.39
CA THR A 116 15.16 -29.53 17.76
C THR A 116 16.46 -30.32 17.81
N PHE A 117 17.21 -30.18 18.89
CA PHE A 117 18.35 -31.05 19.15
C PHE A 117 17.85 -32.47 19.39
N THR A 118 18.44 -33.46 18.72
CA THR A 118 18.04 -34.86 18.84
C THR A 118 18.81 -35.62 19.92
N MET A 119 19.95 -35.08 20.36
CA MET A 119 20.90 -35.72 21.29
C MET A 119 21.54 -34.69 22.24
N GLY A 120 22.05 -35.15 23.39
CA GLY A 120 22.74 -34.30 24.38
C GLY A 120 21.81 -33.56 25.35
N ARG A 121 22.37 -32.58 26.08
CA ARG A 121 21.68 -31.83 27.16
C ARG A 121 20.52 -30.97 26.65
N LEU A 122 20.57 -30.54 25.39
CA LEU A 122 19.56 -29.69 24.76
C LEU A 122 18.47 -30.49 24.01
N LYS A 123 18.46 -31.82 24.16
CA LYS A 123 17.55 -32.72 23.43
C LYS A 123 16.08 -32.31 23.60
N GLY A 124 15.37 -32.19 22.49
CA GLY A 124 13.97 -31.82 22.42
C GLY A 124 13.70 -30.31 22.41
N LYS A 125 14.71 -29.47 22.66
CA LYS A 125 14.59 -28.01 22.56
C LYS A 125 15.11 -27.52 21.20
N SER A 126 14.53 -26.44 20.69
CA SER A 126 15.07 -25.72 19.53
C SER A 126 16.04 -24.63 19.98
N PRO A 127 17.04 -24.25 19.15
CA PRO A 127 17.99 -23.20 19.49
C PRO A 127 17.34 -21.86 19.88
N GLY A 128 16.24 -21.48 19.20
CA GLY A 128 15.47 -20.28 19.52
C GLY A 128 14.73 -20.39 20.86
N ALA A 129 14.10 -21.53 21.15
CA ALA A 129 13.42 -21.75 22.44
C ALA A 129 14.43 -21.77 23.61
N PHE A 130 15.61 -22.34 23.40
CA PHE A 130 16.66 -22.36 24.40
C PHE A 130 17.15 -20.94 24.75
N LEU A 131 17.34 -20.08 23.75
CA LEU A 131 17.67 -18.67 23.98
C LEU A 131 16.52 -17.90 24.65
N GLN A 132 15.26 -18.22 24.34
CA GLN A 132 14.11 -17.55 24.94
C GLN A 132 13.90 -17.92 26.42
N GLU A 133 14.11 -19.19 26.78
CA GLU A 133 13.93 -19.69 28.15
C GLU A 133 15.13 -19.45 29.08
N ALA A 134 16.31 -19.10 28.54
CA ALA A 134 17.52 -18.89 29.33
C ALA A 134 17.43 -17.63 30.22
N ALA A 135 17.73 -17.79 31.50
CA ALA A 135 17.84 -16.69 32.46
C ALA A 135 19.10 -15.82 32.24
N ASP A 136 20.17 -16.43 31.72
CA ASP A 136 21.38 -15.75 31.26
C ASP A 136 21.54 -15.99 29.76
N LYS A 137 21.19 -14.97 28.98
CA LYS A 137 21.17 -15.03 27.51
C LYS A 137 22.58 -15.11 26.92
N GLU A 138 23.56 -14.44 27.53
CA GLU A 138 24.95 -14.43 27.04
C GLU A 138 25.63 -15.79 27.25
N ALA A 139 25.36 -16.44 28.38
CA ALA A 139 25.79 -17.82 28.62
C ALA A 139 25.14 -18.80 27.64
N ALA A 140 23.85 -18.61 27.33
CA ALA A 140 23.12 -19.44 26.38
C ALA A 140 23.63 -19.28 24.93
N VAL A 141 23.99 -18.06 24.51
CA VAL A 141 24.66 -17.82 23.20
C VAL A 141 26.00 -18.54 23.13
N LYS A 142 26.81 -18.48 24.20
CA LYS A 142 28.10 -19.21 24.25
C LYS A 142 27.91 -20.73 24.20
N GLU A 143 26.89 -21.27 24.85
CA GLU A 143 26.57 -22.70 24.82
C GLU A 143 26.09 -23.14 23.42
N LEU A 144 25.27 -22.32 22.75
CA LEU A 144 24.88 -22.58 21.36
C LEU A 144 26.07 -22.49 20.39
N GLN A 145 26.99 -21.55 20.60
CA GLN A 145 28.20 -21.43 19.79
C GLN A 145 29.13 -22.65 19.98
N ALA A 146 29.30 -23.13 21.22
CA ALA A 146 30.06 -24.35 21.50
C ALA A 146 29.42 -25.59 20.85
N GLN A 147 28.08 -25.64 20.83
CA GLN A 147 27.33 -26.71 20.16
C GLN A 147 27.47 -26.62 18.63
N TYR A 148 27.48 -25.41 18.07
CA TYR A 148 27.77 -25.17 16.65
C TYR A 148 29.18 -25.66 16.28
N ASP A 149 30.19 -25.36 17.11
CA ASP A 149 31.58 -25.78 16.88
C ASP A 149 31.78 -27.30 17.01
N PHE A 150 31.00 -27.96 17.86
CA PHE A 150 31.01 -29.42 17.97
C PHE A 150 30.33 -30.09 16.76
N LEU A 151 29.22 -29.52 16.29
CA LEU A 151 28.48 -30.00 15.13
C LEU A 151 29.26 -29.78 13.83
N SER A 152 30.00 -28.68 13.70
CA SER A 152 30.82 -28.36 12.53
C SER A 152 31.97 -29.36 12.36
N LYS A 153 32.64 -29.76 13.46
CA LYS A 153 33.69 -30.79 13.46
C LYS A 153 33.20 -32.18 13.05
N ASN A 154 31.90 -32.45 13.20
CA ASN A 154 31.27 -33.73 12.87
C ASN A 154 30.28 -33.64 11.70
N ALA A 155 30.26 -32.52 10.98
CA ALA A 155 29.27 -32.25 9.92
C ALA A 155 29.40 -33.22 8.73
N ALA A 156 30.63 -33.65 8.40
CA ALA A 156 30.87 -34.61 7.33
C ALA A 156 30.39 -36.04 7.65
N LYS A 157 30.18 -36.37 8.93
CA LYS A 157 29.76 -37.72 9.37
C LYS A 157 28.24 -37.89 9.46
N TYR A 158 27.50 -36.80 9.65
CA TYR A 158 26.04 -36.85 9.82
C TYR A 158 25.37 -35.66 9.12
N SER A 159 24.64 -35.96 8.03
CA SER A 159 23.97 -34.95 7.18
C SER A 159 22.93 -34.09 7.93
N GLY A 160 22.36 -34.60 9.02
CA GLY A 160 21.42 -33.84 9.86
C GLY A 160 22.04 -32.68 10.63
N ASN A 161 23.37 -32.67 10.81
CA ASN A 161 24.06 -31.63 11.61
C ASN A 161 24.02 -30.26 10.93
N GLN A 162 24.03 -30.21 9.59
CA GLN A 162 23.96 -28.94 8.84
C GLN A 162 22.68 -28.15 9.15
N ARG A 163 21.55 -28.85 9.26
CA ARG A 163 20.26 -28.24 9.57
C ARG A 163 20.21 -27.66 10.99
N VAL A 164 20.80 -28.35 11.96
CA VAL A 164 20.90 -27.88 13.34
C VAL A 164 21.87 -26.68 13.45
N MET A 165 22.99 -26.70 12.70
CA MET A 165 23.91 -25.56 12.63
C MET A 165 23.26 -24.32 12.04
N GLY A 166 22.45 -24.47 10.98
CA GLY A 166 21.67 -23.37 10.41
C GLY A 166 20.65 -22.78 11.40
N ALA A 167 19.95 -23.65 12.13
CA ALA A 167 19.01 -23.22 13.17
C ALA A 167 19.70 -22.48 14.33
N ILE A 168 20.90 -22.91 14.74
CA ILE A 168 21.70 -22.21 15.76
C ILE A 168 22.10 -20.81 15.28
N ARG A 169 22.61 -20.70 14.04
CA ARG A 169 23.04 -19.41 13.48
C ARG A 169 21.88 -18.41 13.43
N ASN A 170 20.72 -18.85 12.90
CA ASN A 170 19.52 -18.01 12.84
C ASN A 170 19.03 -17.61 14.23
N ALA A 171 19.16 -18.47 15.24
CA ALA A 171 18.74 -18.16 16.60
C ALA A 171 19.65 -17.11 17.28
N ILE A 172 20.96 -17.19 17.07
CA ILE A 172 21.93 -16.20 17.56
C ILE A 172 21.73 -14.86 16.83
N GLU A 173 21.53 -14.87 15.51
CA GLU A 173 21.24 -13.66 14.72
C GLU A 173 19.95 -12.97 15.20
N ASN A 174 18.90 -13.74 15.48
CA ASN A 174 17.65 -13.20 16.05
C ASN A 174 17.82 -12.60 17.45
N TYR A 175 18.76 -13.11 18.25
CA TYR A 175 19.13 -12.54 19.55
C TYR A 175 19.87 -11.21 19.40
N GLU A 176 20.88 -11.15 18.51
CA GLU A 176 21.64 -9.93 18.24
C GLU A 176 20.76 -8.81 17.67
N LEU A 177 19.73 -9.17 16.91
CA LEU A 177 18.74 -8.23 16.35
C LEU A 177 17.63 -7.82 17.35
N GLY A 178 17.60 -8.37 18.57
CA GLY A 178 16.65 -7.98 19.62
C GLY A 178 15.21 -8.44 19.40
N VAL A 179 14.97 -9.46 18.57
CA VAL A 179 13.62 -9.90 18.13
C VAL A 179 13.04 -11.01 19.01
N LEU A 180 13.73 -11.42 20.08
CA LEU A 180 13.35 -12.62 20.86
C LEU A 180 12.27 -12.41 21.94
N ASP A 181 12.00 -11.17 22.38
CA ASP A 181 11.06 -10.90 23.49
C ASP A 181 9.75 -10.25 23.01
N GLY A 182 8.84 -11.05 22.46
CA GLY A 182 7.44 -10.70 22.29
C GLY A 182 6.59 -11.28 23.42
N ASN A 183 6.37 -10.53 24.52
CA ASN A 183 5.56 -10.98 25.66
C ASN A 183 4.17 -10.31 25.67
N ALA A 184 3.13 -11.12 25.88
CA ALA A 184 1.70 -10.85 25.78
C ALA A 184 1.08 -10.13 27.03
N PRO A 185 -0.23 -9.81 27.08
CA PRO A 185 -1.26 -10.84 27.33
C PRO A 185 -2.65 -10.62 26.67
N GLY A 186 -3.29 -11.74 26.28
CA GLY A 186 -4.75 -11.86 26.25
C GLY A 186 -5.40 -12.22 24.91
N GLY A 187 -5.52 -13.53 24.64
CA GLY A 187 -6.68 -14.07 23.91
C GLY A 187 -6.55 -14.28 22.41
N SER A 188 -6.31 -15.54 22.05
CA SER A 188 -6.90 -16.23 20.90
C SER A 188 -6.25 -16.05 19.51
N SER A 189 -5.74 -17.20 19.05
CA SER A 189 -5.79 -17.77 17.70
C SER A 189 -4.87 -17.24 16.58
N SER A 190 -4.20 -18.22 15.99
CA SER A 190 -3.54 -18.29 14.67
C SER A 190 -2.25 -17.49 14.48
N GLY A 191 -1.19 -18.22 14.14
CA GLY A 191 0.15 -17.70 13.91
C GLY A 191 0.21 -16.70 12.76
N GLU A 192 0.81 -15.56 13.04
CA GLU A 192 1.29 -14.62 12.04
C GLU A 192 2.81 -14.63 12.09
N ASN A 193 3.42 -15.27 11.09
CA ASN A 193 4.75 -14.90 10.66
C ASN A 193 4.67 -13.40 10.30
N ASN A 194 5.28 -12.53 11.10
CA ASN A 194 5.39 -11.11 10.81
C ASN A 194 6.23 -10.91 9.55
N ALA A 195 5.62 -11.09 8.38
CA ALA A 195 6.04 -10.47 7.15
C ALA A 195 5.86 -8.97 7.35
N CYS A 196 6.97 -8.22 7.34
CA CYS A 196 6.92 -6.78 7.49
C CYS A 196 6.08 -6.18 6.34
N GLU A 197 4.82 -5.85 6.61
CA GLU A 197 3.94 -5.15 5.69
C GLU A 197 4.42 -3.71 5.55
N VAL A 198 4.64 -3.27 4.31
CA VAL A 198 5.06 -1.89 4.01
C VAL A 198 3.92 -1.15 3.33
N LEU A 199 3.47 -0.04 3.90
CA LEU A 199 2.41 0.78 3.32
C LEU A 199 2.96 1.69 2.21
N LEU A 200 2.54 1.44 0.98
CA LEU A 200 2.89 2.28 -0.17
C LEU A 200 1.99 3.52 -0.23
N TYR A 201 0.70 3.36 0.07
CA TYR A 201 -0.27 4.47 0.07
C TYR A 201 -1.27 4.27 1.19
N ASP A 202 -1.38 5.25 2.09
CA ASP A 202 -2.32 5.22 3.20
C ASP A 202 -2.77 6.64 3.59
N PRO A 203 -3.46 7.38 2.70
CA PRO A 203 -3.95 8.71 3.03
C PRO A 203 -5.04 8.65 4.12
N PRO A 204 -5.27 9.73 4.89
CA PRO A 204 -6.42 9.82 5.78
C PRO A 204 -7.74 9.53 5.03
N GLU A 205 -8.75 9.11 5.78
CA GLU A 205 -10.09 8.89 5.22
C GLU A 205 -10.64 10.20 4.61
N LYS A 206 -11.23 10.09 3.43
CA LYS A 206 -11.72 11.22 2.62
C LYS A 206 -13.21 11.06 2.33
N THR A 207 -13.83 12.13 1.84
CA THR A 207 -15.27 12.18 1.57
C THR A 207 -15.56 12.33 0.08
N PHE A 208 -16.67 11.75 -0.36
CA PHE A 208 -17.33 12.08 -1.61
C PHE A 208 -18.38 13.14 -1.32
N ARG A 209 -17.98 14.42 -1.28
CA ARG A 209 -18.82 15.54 -0.82
C ARG A 209 -20.21 15.65 -1.45
N LYS A 210 -20.39 15.12 -2.67
CA LYS A 210 -21.67 15.13 -3.40
C LYS A 210 -22.55 13.91 -3.12
N ASP A 211 -22.00 12.85 -2.54
CA ASP A 211 -22.71 11.60 -2.28
C ASP A 211 -23.20 11.60 -0.83
N THR A 212 -24.42 12.09 -0.60
CA THR A 212 -25.02 12.20 0.73
C THR A 212 -26.30 11.38 0.87
N LYS A 213 -26.57 10.91 2.08
CA LYS A 213 -27.80 10.22 2.46
C LYS A 213 -28.41 10.92 3.67
N THR A 214 -29.65 11.38 3.54
CA THR A 214 -30.40 11.95 4.67
C THR A 214 -31.14 10.84 5.40
N LEU A 215 -30.99 10.82 6.73
CA LEU A 215 -31.68 9.89 7.61
C LEU A 215 -33.09 10.39 7.97
N THR A 216 -33.91 9.50 8.50
CA THR A 216 -35.28 9.81 8.96
C THR A 216 -35.32 10.82 10.10
N ASP A 217 -34.23 10.95 10.86
CA ASP A 217 -34.05 11.93 11.93
C ASP A 217 -33.54 13.31 11.44
N GLY A 218 -33.41 13.50 10.13
CA GLY A 218 -32.96 14.75 9.52
C GLY A 218 -31.44 14.92 9.43
N ARG A 219 -30.63 13.99 9.96
CA ARG A 219 -29.16 14.07 9.84
C ARG A 219 -28.70 13.69 8.43
N THR A 220 -27.71 14.40 7.90
CA THR A 220 -27.10 14.10 6.60
C THR A 220 -25.78 13.35 6.77
N LEU A 221 -25.73 12.13 6.26
CA LEU A 221 -24.51 11.35 6.15
C LEU A 221 -23.83 11.61 4.82
N THR A 222 -22.49 11.64 4.81
CA THR A 222 -21.70 11.74 3.59
C THR A 222 -20.95 10.44 3.36
N LYS A 223 -20.89 9.99 2.10
CA LYS A 223 -20.11 8.82 1.71
C LYS A 223 -18.63 9.13 1.86
N CYS A 224 -17.92 8.25 2.55
CA CYS A 224 -16.51 8.32 2.88
C CYS A 224 -15.78 7.13 2.25
N TYR A 225 -14.48 7.30 2.01
CA TYR A 225 -13.61 6.25 1.54
C TYR A 225 -12.23 6.29 2.20
N LYS A 226 -11.70 5.09 2.42
CA LYS A 226 -10.31 4.86 2.80
C LYS A 226 -9.72 3.90 1.76
N ILE A 227 -8.50 4.18 1.33
CA ILE A 227 -7.72 3.32 0.45
C ILE A 227 -6.38 3.06 1.10
N GLN A 228 -5.94 1.81 1.05
CA GLN A 228 -4.64 1.37 1.49
C GLN A 228 -4.01 0.51 0.38
N ILE A 229 -2.77 0.81 0.03
CA ILE A 229 -1.97 -0.01 -0.87
C ILE A 229 -0.77 -0.51 -0.07
N ALA A 230 -0.72 -1.81 0.16
CA ALA A 230 0.30 -2.47 0.96
C ALA A 230 1.21 -3.35 0.09
N PHE A 231 2.47 -3.45 0.51
CA PHE A 231 3.47 -4.35 -0.03
C PHE A 231 3.83 -5.39 1.03
N ILE A 232 3.62 -6.66 0.68
CA ILE A 232 3.79 -7.84 1.51
C ILE A 232 4.73 -8.78 0.76
N PRO A 233 6.06 -8.62 0.89
CA PRO A 233 7.03 -9.33 0.05
C PRO A 233 6.96 -10.85 0.21
N SER A 234 6.48 -11.36 1.34
CA SER A 234 6.30 -12.81 1.58
C SER A 234 5.27 -13.46 0.65
N ASN A 235 4.31 -12.70 0.12
CA ASN A 235 3.18 -13.23 -0.61
C ASN A 235 3.50 -13.47 -2.09
N THR A 236 2.89 -14.50 -2.68
CA THR A 236 2.92 -14.75 -4.14
C THR A 236 2.35 -13.57 -4.93
N TYR A 237 1.35 -12.90 -4.36
CA TYR A 237 0.81 -11.64 -4.84
C TYR A 237 1.23 -10.56 -3.83
N PRO A 238 2.41 -9.92 -4.05
CA PRO A 238 3.04 -9.12 -3.03
C PRO A 238 2.38 -7.76 -2.80
N TYR A 239 1.40 -7.38 -3.61
CA TYR A 239 0.68 -6.11 -3.44
C TYR A 239 -0.77 -6.35 -3.07
N GLN A 240 -1.29 -5.57 -2.14
CA GLN A 240 -2.70 -5.59 -1.75
C GLN A 240 -3.29 -4.20 -1.83
N VAL A 241 -4.39 -4.07 -2.59
CA VAL A 241 -5.23 -2.86 -2.60
C VAL A 241 -6.44 -3.15 -1.74
N ASP A 242 -6.66 -2.33 -0.72
CA ASP A 242 -7.81 -2.37 0.17
C ASP A 242 -8.57 -1.05 0.04
N ILE A 243 -9.87 -1.13 -0.25
CA ILE A 243 -10.74 0.04 -0.30
C ILE A 243 -11.94 -0.22 0.60
N ARG A 244 -12.18 0.71 1.52
CA ARG A 244 -13.37 0.77 2.35
C ARG A 244 -14.24 1.95 1.95
N ASN A 245 -15.54 1.72 1.79
CA ASN A 245 -16.55 2.77 1.67
C ASN A 245 -17.54 2.65 2.82
N ARG A 246 -17.91 3.79 3.41
CA ARG A 246 -18.94 3.86 4.45
C ARG A 246 -19.61 5.22 4.42
N TYR A 247 -20.76 5.36 5.03
CA TYR A 247 -21.37 6.63 5.36
C TYR A 247 -20.94 7.08 6.76
N GLY A 248 -20.68 8.38 6.92
CA GLY A 248 -20.29 8.99 8.18
C GLY A 248 -20.85 10.39 8.33
N LEU A 249 -20.87 10.90 9.56
CA LEU A 249 -21.18 12.30 9.85
C LEU A 249 -19.91 13.13 9.70
N ILE A 250 -20.05 14.37 9.21
CA ILE A 250 -18.94 15.32 9.10
C ILE A 250 -19.14 16.38 10.17
N ASP A 251 -18.23 16.41 11.14
CA ASP A 251 -18.15 17.50 12.11
C ASP A 251 -17.19 18.55 11.60
N LYS A 252 -17.57 19.82 11.70
CA LYS A 252 -16.66 20.95 11.47
C LYS A 252 -16.11 21.40 12.80
N ASP A 253 -14.79 21.44 12.92
CA ASP A 253 -14.13 22.05 14.07
C ASP A 253 -14.36 23.58 14.01
N PRO A 254 -15.04 24.18 15.00
CA PRO A 254 -15.35 25.61 14.98
C PRO A 254 -14.10 26.50 15.09
N GLY A 255 -12.97 25.98 15.61
CA GLY A 255 -11.73 26.75 15.74
C GLY A 255 -10.84 26.72 14.51
N SER A 256 -10.67 25.53 13.90
CA SER A 256 -9.73 25.34 12.79
C SER A 256 -10.39 25.24 11.42
N GLY A 257 -11.73 25.14 11.35
CA GLY A 257 -12.48 24.90 10.12
C GLY A 257 -12.25 23.52 9.50
N LEU A 258 -11.52 22.63 10.18
CA LEU A 258 -11.21 21.29 9.67
C LEU A 258 -12.41 20.37 9.83
N GLU A 259 -12.69 19.61 8.78
CA GLU A 259 -13.74 18.60 8.77
C GLU A 259 -13.19 17.28 9.33
N LYS A 260 -13.86 16.72 10.34
CA LYS A 260 -13.56 15.39 10.90
C LYS A 260 -14.69 14.43 10.58
N ILE A 261 -14.34 13.23 10.14
CA ILE A 261 -15.31 12.18 9.83
C ILE A 261 -15.59 11.39 11.11
N ARG A 262 -16.81 11.50 11.63
CA ARG A 262 -17.26 10.72 12.79
C ARG A 262 -17.78 9.35 12.35
N SER A 263 -17.49 8.32 13.14
CA SER A 263 -18.11 7.01 13.01
C SER A 263 -19.58 7.08 13.41
N VAL A 264 -20.44 6.42 12.64
CA VAL A 264 -21.86 6.20 12.98
C VAL A 264 -22.06 4.73 13.27
N GLU A 265 -23.22 4.39 13.85
CA GLU A 265 -23.61 3.01 14.12
C GLU A 265 -23.49 2.13 12.86
N LYS A 266 -23.08 0.88 13.05
CA LYS A 266 -22.69 -0.03 11.97
C LYS A 266 -23.81 -0.24 10.94
N GLU A 267 -25.06 -0.33 11.40
CA GLU A 267 -26.26 -0.50 10.56
C GLU A 267 -26.52 0.72 9.66
N VAL A 268 -26.22 1.92 10.18
CA VAL A 268 -26.38 3.20 9.46
C VAL A 268 -25.21 3.46 8.51
N SER A 269 -24.02 2.94 8.85
CA SER A 269 -22.78 3.19 8.12
C SER A 269 -22.71 2.55 6.73
N ASP A 270 -23.49 1.50 6.43
CA ASP A 270 -23.41 0.70 5.17
C ASP A 270 -21.94 0.49 4.73
N SER A 271 -21.12 0.02 5.68
CA SER A 271 -19.68 -0.15 5.46
C SER A 271 -19.41 -1.35 4.59
N ARG A 272 -18.62 -1.13 3.52
CA ARG A 272 -18.16 -2.16 2.58
C ARG A 272 -16.67 -2.07 2.42
N GLU A 273 -16.01 -3.21 2.39
CA GLU A 273 -14.57 -3.32 2.25
C GLU A 273 -14.27 -4.43 1.26
N TYR A 274 -13.47 -4.13 0.25
CA TYR A 274 -12.97 -5.12 -0.69
C TYR A 274 -11.48 -4.99 -0.84
N LYS A 275 -10.83 -6.16 -0.91
CA LYS A 275 -9.39 -6.30 -1.06
C LYS A 275 -9.08 -7.05 -2.34
N MET A 276 -8.02 -6.66 -3.02
CA MET A 276 -7.51 -7.36 -4.19
C MET A 276 -6.00 -7.45 -4.15
N SER A 277 -5.50 -8.68 -4.26
CA SER A 277 -4.06 -8.95 -4.33
C SER A 277 -3.58 -8.97 -5.78
N LEU A 278 -2.42 -8.37 -6.01
CA LEU A 278 -1.83 -8.12 -7.32
C LEU A 278 -0.40 -8.66 -7.37
N THR A 279 0.00 -9.10 -8.56
CA THR A 279 1.40 -9.40 -8.88
C THR A 279 2.20 -8.11 -9.04
N SER A 280 3.53 -8.21 -9.07
CA SER A 280 4.41 -7.06 -9.35
C SER A 280 4.09 -6.41 -10.71
N ASN A 281 4.06 -7.20 -11.78
CA ASN A 281 3.76 -6.69 -13.12
C ASN A 281 2.41 -5.94 -13.18
N GLU A 282 1.41 -6.46 -12.48
CA GLU A 282 0.08 -5.84 -12.41
C GLU A 282 0.08 -4.51 -11.67
N MET A 283 0.72 -4.44 -10.50
CA MET A 283 0.81 -3.20 -9.74
C MET A 283 1.62 -2.14 -10.51
N VAL A 284 2.76 -2.53 -11.08
CA VAL A 284 3.58 -1.67 -11.95
C VAL A 284 2.75 -1.18 -13.13
N SER A 285 1.99 -2.03 -13.80
CA SER A 285 1.12 -1.64 -14.91
C SER A 285 0.05 -0.63 -14.49
N VAL A 286 -0.56 -0.81 -13.32
CA VAL A 286 -1.59 0.11 -12.81
C VAL A 286 -1.02 1.50 -12.55
N ILE A 287 0.08 1.60 -11.80
CA ILE A 287 0.66 2.90 -11.45
C ILE A 287 1.32 3.57 -12.66
N SER A 288 2.01 2.80 -13.53
CA SER A 288 2.61 3.33 -14.76
C SER A 288 1.56 3.90 -15.71
N ALA A 289 0.43 3.18 -15.89
CA ALA A 289 -0.66 3.68 -16.72
C ALA A 289 -1.19 5.02 -16.19
N MET A 290 -1.32 5.20 -14.87
CA MET A 290 -1.73 6.46 -14.25
C MET A 290 -0.68 7.57 -14.47
N GLU A 291 0.61 7.30 -14.29
CA GLU A 291 1.68 8.28 -14.54
C GLU A 291 1.74 8.72 -16.01
N GLU A 292 1.68 7.76 -16.94
CA GLU A 292 1.72 8.02 -18.38
C GLU A 292 0.48 8.78 -18.85
N ASN A 293 -0.71 8.34 -18.45
CA ASN A 293 -1.96 9.04 -18.74
C ASN A 293 -1.91 10.49 -18.24
N LEU A 294 -1.39 10.72 -17.03
CA LEU A 294 -1.23 12.07 -16.48
C LEU A 294 -0.29 12.92 -17.34
N HIS A 295 0.84 12.36 -17.76
CA HIS A 295 1.81 13.03 -18.61
C HIS A 295 1.21 13.40 -19.97
N TYR A 296 0.53 12.46 -20.62
CA TYR A 296 -0.13 12.70 -21.91
C TYR A 296 -1.24 13.73 -21.78
N TYR A 297 -2.08 13.64 -20.75
CA TYR A 297 -3.14 14.60 -20.50
C TYR A 297 -2.59 16.02 -20.35
N LYS A 298 -1.59 16.20 -19.47
CA LYS A 298 -0.93 17.51 -19.26
C LYS A 298 -0.35 18.05 -20.56
N SER A 299 0.30 17.21 -21.36
CA SER A 299 0.89 17.61 -22.65
C SER A 299 -0.18 18.08 -23.64
N CYS A 300 -1.33 17.40 -23.70
CA CYS A 300 -2.44 17.77 -24.57
C CYS A 300 -3.06 19.12 -24.18
N VAL A 301 -3.23 19.40 -22.88
CA VAL A 301 -3.89 20.64 -22.42
C VAL A 301 -2.93 21.81 -22.27
N TYR A 302 -1.62 21.58 -22.20
CA TYR A 302 -0.63 22.62 -21.92
C TYR A 302 -0.69 23.80 -22.89
N SER A 303 -0.79 23.52 -24.19
CA SER A 303 -0.81 24.57 -25.23
C SER A 303 -2.01 25.50 -25.08
N SER A 304 -3.21 24.95 -24.89
CA SER A 304 -4.43 25.75 -24.73
C SER A 304 -4.41 26.55 -23.43
N MET A 305 -4.01 25.92 -22.32
CA MET A 305 -3.89 26.59 -21.03
C MET A 305 -2.87 27.72 -21.05
N ARG A 306 -1.75 27.54 -21.75
CA ARG A 306 -0.73 28.58 -21.92
C ARG A 306 -1.23 29.76 -22.74
N ALA A 307 -2.05 29.50 -23.76
CA ALA A 307 -2.67 30.57 -24.55
C ALA A 307 -3.69 31.38 -23.72
N PHE A 308 -4.48 30.72 -22.86
CA PHE A 308 -5.38 31.41 -21.94
C PHE A 308 -4.63 32.28 -20.93
N ASP A 309 -3.57 31.74 -20.32
CA ASP A 309 -2.70 32.49 -19.41
C ASP A 309 -2.10 33.73 -20.09
N HIS A 310 -1.62 33.58 -21.34
CA HIS A 310 -1.06 34.71 -22.09
C HIS A 310 -2.10 35.82 -22.33
N LYS A 311 -3.31 35.45 -22.77
CA LYS A 311 -4.41 36.42 -22.96
C LYS A 311 -4.74 37.15 -21.66
N LEU A 312 -4.78 36.43 -20.54
CA LEU A 312 -5.03 37.01 -19.23
C LEU A 312 -3.94 38.01 -18.83
N ARG A 313 -2.66 37.67 -19.04
CA ARG A 313 -1.54 38.58 -18.80
C ARG A 313 -1.64 39.85 -19.65
N GLU A 314 -1.99 39.73 -20.92
CA GLU A 314 -2.17 40.90 -21.80
C GLU A 314 -3.33 41.80 -21.34
N SER A 315 -4.45 41.20 -20.96
CA SER A 315 -5.61 41.91 -20.41
C SER A 315 -5.23 42.63 -19.11
N ASN A 316 -4.52 41.96 -18.19
CA ASN A 316 -4.05 42.55 -16.94
C ASN A 316 -3.08 43.71 -17.19
N ARG A 317 -2.15 43.56 -18.16
CA ARG A 317 -1.23 44.64 -18.56
C ARG A 317 -1.97 45.86 -19.13
N LYS A 318 -3.03 45.64 -19.91
CA LYS A 318 -3.87 46.73 -20.45
C LYS A 318 -4.73 47.41 -19.39
N ALA A 319 -5.23 46.64 -18.42
CA ALA A 319 -6.01 47.14 -17.29
C ALA A 319 -5.16 47.85 -16.24
N TRP A 320 -3.85 47.60 -16.22
CA TRP A 320 -2.91 48.23 -15.31
C TRP A 320 -2.81 49.73 -15.56
N LYS A 321 -3.26 50.52 -14.58
CA LYS A 321 -3.09 51.98 -14.54
C LYS A 321 -1.98 52.33 -13.55
N PRO A 322 -0.89 53.00 -13.95
CA PRO A 322 0.11 53.47 -13.01
C PRO A 322 -0.51 54.50 -12.06
N GLY A 323 -0.42 54.27 -10.74
CA GLY A 323 -0.52 55.36 -9.75
C GLY A 323 -1.88 55.63 -9.10
N VAL A 324 -2.81 54.67 -8.98
CA VAL A 324 -3.85 54.79 -7.95
C VAL A 324 -3.23 54.36 -6.63
N LYS A 325 -2.78 55.33 -5.83
CA LYS A 325 -2.56 55.10 -4.39
C LYS A 325 -3.87 54.55 -3.84
N ASP A 326 -3.82 53.36 -3.23
CA ASP A 326 -4.91 52.85 -2.42
C ASP A 326 -5.23 53.91 -1.35
N LYS A 327 -6.25 54.72 -1.63
CA LYS A 327 -6.97 55.47 -0.61
C LYS A 327 -8.07 54.55 -0.15
N ASN A 328 -7.84 53.92 0.99
CA ASN A 328 -8.78 53.45 2.02
C ASN A 328 -8.01 52.39 2.83
N THR A 329 -7.54 52.57 4.08
CA THR A 329 -8.25 53.03 5.30
C THR A 329 -9.72 52.70 5.33
#